data_AF-A0A6S7GUW6-F1
#
_entry.id   AF-A0A6S7GUW6-F1
#
_cell.length_a   1.000
_cell.length_b   1.000
_cell.length_c   1.000
_cell.angle_alpha   90.00
_cell.angle_beta   90.00
_cell.angle_gamma   90.00
#
_symmetry.space_group_name_H-M   'P 1'
#
loop_
_entity.id
_entity.type
_entity.pdbx_description
1 polymer ?
#
loop_
_entity_poly.entity_id
_entity_poly.type
_entity_poly.pdbx_seq_one_letter_code
_entity_poly.pdbx_strand_id
1 'polypeptide(L)'
;MASSIQSYDEERFATTVSRNFFCLICFNVLKDPVLCPRSQDCFCRSCITKHLENSRRCPTCADELTVETLAEPNRMVKDYLNELNIHCVYNNRGCHEILELQHLDSHEATCGFSPAVCTNEGCGVTLNQRDLIHHQSELCEFRKLKCHSCGEMEKRMANLENNMKRNAADMEGKLEAVNNEVRGLKTALIEGFDEMKDVLVRMEDKIEENTRKVRNTASGDKENIIVAEGVRTDSVEMFNWRQRKWSPLQSLPKKRFGANSFVYNNHVTVAGGYLYCSGYVNDMIRMNIHPNPDLSMHWSDCPVKLPAKLAYHSSVLYNDHLMVTGGYSGNAVSDYIHEIPLMTPYTVKTLSRMPEPRRDHSTQLFDDNLLIVGGKTTGSYQDNLSSVVLYDIKKNECKQLSPLPYEVSEMATVRWGDNIVVIGGADKRCKALNTVIIYNVKTEQSHLLPPMRCKRRGCTAVVIGNNIVVLGGKNEQGELKSVEAFNFESYTWEELSGMSQAR
;
A
#
# COMPACT_ATOMS: atom_id res chain seq x y z
N MET A 1 23.93 -29.66 -66.09
CA MET A 1 23.45 -30.97 -66.60
C MET A 1 22.77 -30.72 -67.93
N ALA A 2 23.54 -30.76 -69.02
CA ALA A 2 22.96 -30.81 -70.35
C ALA A 2 22.18 -32.14 -70.40
N SER A 3 20.86 -32.03 -70.51
CA SER A 3 20.00 -33.13 -70.91
C SER A 3 20.71 -33.87 -72.04
N SER A 4 20.91 -35.17 -71.90
CA SER A 4 21.45 -36.02 -72.95
C SER A 4 20.41 -36.09 -74.07
N ILE A 5 20.32 -35.00 -74.82
CA ILE A 5 19.35 -34.81 -75.90
C ILE A 5 19.59 -35.95 -76.90
N GLN A 6 18.57 -36.82 -77.01
CA GLN A 6 18.61 -38.12 -77.70
C GLN A 6 18.47 -37.97 -79.22
N SER A 7 18.23 -36.76 -79.72
CA SER A 7 18.01 -36.37 -81.12
C SER A 7 18.01 -34.85 -81.27
N TYR A 8 18.27 -34.29 -82.45
CA TYR A 8 18.18 -32.82 -82.64
C TYR A 8 16.74 -32.40 -82.97
N ASP A 9 16.24 -31.36 -82.29
CA ASP A 9 14.93 -30.77 -82.58
C ASP A 9 14.96 -30.06 -83.95
N GLU A 10 13.97 -30.33 -84.81
CA GLU A 10 13.90 -29.78 -86.17
C GLU A 10 13.90 -28.24 -86.19
N GLU A 11 13.23 -27.61 -85.22
CA GLU A 11 13.13 -26.15 -85.10
C GLU A 11 14.48 -25.45 -84.89
N ARG A 12 15.52 -26.19 -84.47
CA ARG A 12 16.87 -25.63 -84.33
C ARG A 12 17.59 -25.50 -85.65
N PHE A 13 17.15 -26.15 -86.73
CA PHE A 13 17.83 -26.07 -88.01
C PHE A 13 17.40 -24.81 -88.78
N ALA A 14 18.37 -24.14 -89.39
CA ALA A 14 18.13 -22.90 -90.14
C ALA A 14 17.34 -23.12 -91.44
N THR A 15 17.29 -24.36 -91.91
CA THR A 15 16.59 -24.78 -93.13
C THR A 15 15.75 -26.02 -92.86
N THR A 16 14.66 -26.20 -93.60
CA THR A 16 13.87 -27.43 -93.57
C THR A 16 14.73 -28.65 -93.86
N VAL A 17 14.73 -29.62 -92.94
CA VAL A 17 15.53 -30.84 -93.03
C VAL A 17 14.74 -31.91 -93.78
N SER A 18 15.40 -32.64 -94.68
CA SER A 18 14.76 -33.76 -95.38
C SER A 18 14.31 -34.85 -94.41
N ARG A 19 13.11 -35.40 -94.62
CA ARG A 19 12.54 -36.49 -93.81
C ARG A 19 13.44 -37.74 -93.74
N ASN A 20 14.35 -37.92 -94.69
CA ASN A 20 15.31 -39.04 -94.68
C ASN A 20 16.34 -38.95 -93.54
N PHE A 21 16.50 -37.76 -92.93
CA PHE A 21 17.38 -37.55 -91.79
C PHE A 21 16.64 -37.64 -90.44
N PHE A 22 15.43 -38.19 -90.43
CA PHE A 22 14.63 -38.33 -89.21
C PHE A 22 14.72 -39.75 -88.68
N CYS A 23 14.87 -39.86 -87.37
CA CYS A 23 14.81 -41.13 -86.67
C CYS A 23 13.38 -41.67 -86.68
N LEU A 24 13.19 -42.91 -87.10
CA LEU A 24 11.85 -43.54 -87.12
C LEU A 24 11.31 -43.92 -85.73
N ILE A 25 12.08 -43.72 -84.65
CA ILE A 25 11.64 -43.95 -83.27
C ILE A 25 11.24 -42.65 -82.58
N CYS A 26 12.10 -41.62 -82.61
CA CYS A 26 11.83 -40.34 -81.93
C CYS A 26 11.26 -39.25 -82.83
N PHE A 27 11.21 -39.48 -84.15
CA PHE A 27 10.68 -38.55 -85.15
C PHE A 27 11.37 -37.18 -85.18
N ASN A 28 12.61 -37.11 -84.69
CA ASN A 28 13.48 -35.93 -84.71
C ASN A 28 14.69 -36.17 -85.61
N VAL A 29 15.45 -35.11 -85.91
CA VAL A 29 16.65 -35.19 -86.74
C VAL A 29 17.70 -36.07 -86.05
N LEU A 30 18.29 -36.98 -86.83
CA LEU A 30 19.17 -38.03 -86.34
C LEU A 30 20.37 -37.46 -85.57
N LYS A 31 20.65 -38.07 -84.41
CA LYS A 31 21.89 -37.88 -83.65
C LYS A 31 22.61 -39.22 -83.55
N ASP A 32 23.87 -39.24 -83.96
CA ASP A 32 24.67 -40.48 -84.10
C ASP A 32 23.87 -41.56 -84.88
N PRO A 33 23.64 -41.35 -86.19
CA PRO A 33 22.76 -42.19 -86.99
C PRO A 33 23.32 -43.60 -87.19
N VAL A 34 22.45 -44.60 -87.07
CA VAL A 34 22.71 -46.03 -87.32
C VAL A 34 21.60 -46.65 -88.17
N LEU A 35 21.93 -47.70 -88.92
CA LEU A 35 21.05 -48.38 -89.87
C LEU A 35 20.71 -49.81 -89.44
N CYS A 36 19.50 -50.25 -89.76
CA CYS A 36 19.23 -51.69 -89.87
C CYS A 36 19.85 -52.23 -91.18
N PRO A 37 20.74 -53.24 -91.15
CA PRO A 37 21.36 -53.78 -92.36
C PRO A 37 20.35 -54.32 -93.37
N ARG A 38 19.20 -54.84 -92.90
CA ARG A 38 18.19 -55.45 -93.76
C ARG A 38 17.29 -54.41 -94.42
N SER A 39 16.65 -53.55 -93.64
CA SER A 39 15.67 -52.58 -94.15
C SER A 39 16.30 -51.26 -94.61
N GLN A 40 17.55 -50.99 -94.23
CA GLN A 40 18.26 -49.73 -94.46
C GLN A 40 17.58 -48.51 -93.81
N ASP A 41 16.72 -48.73 -92.81
CA ASP A 41 16.09 -47.64 -92.06
C ASP A 41 17.05 -47.01 -91.04
N CYS A 42 16.99 -45.68 -90.91
CA CYS A 42 17.82 -44.88 -90.02
C CYS A 42 17.22 -44.65 -88.63
N PHE A 43 18.05 -44.75 -87.60
CA PHE A 43 17.68 -44.46 -86.21
C PHE A 43 18.81 -43.68 -85.50
N CYS A 44 18.48 -42.88 -84.49
CA CYS A 44 19.50 -42.40 -83.55
C CYS A 44 20.03 -43.61 -82.76
N ARG A 45 21.35 -43.70 -82.55
CA ARG A 45 21.96 -44.82 -81.81
C ARG A 45 21.29 -45.02 -80.44
N SER A 46 21.12 -43.96 -79.67
CA SER A 46 20.47 -44.03 -78.35
C SER A 46 19.02 -44.55 -78.42
N CYS A 47 18.27 -44.20 -79.47
CA CYS A 47 16.88 -44.62 -79.63
C CYS A 47 16.78 -46.10 -79.96
N ILE A 48 17.56 -46.59 -80.94
CA ILE A 48 17.51 -47.99 -81.34
C ILE A 48 18.12 -48.90 -80.28
N THR A 49 19.22 -48.50 -79.62
CA THR A 49 19.82 -49.27 -78.53
C THR A 49 18.79 -49.51 -77.41
N LYS A 50 18.06 -48.48 -77.00
CA LYS A 50 17.00 -48.60 -75.98
C LYS A 50 15.82 -49.46 -76.43
N HIS A 51 15.49 -49.47 -77.73
CA HIS A 51 14.46 -50.36 -78.26
C HIS A 51 14.91 -51.83 -78.25
N LEU A 52 16.14 -52.09 -78.69
CA LEU A 52 16.70 -53.44 -78.81
C LEU A 52 16.96 -54.11 -77.46
N GLU A 53 17.14 -53.34 -76.38
CA GLU A 53 17.13 -53.86 -75.00
C GLU A 53 15.89 -54.72 -74.69
N ASN A 54 14.75 -54.42 -75.32
CA ASN A 54 13.46 -55.06 -75.02
C ASN A 54 12.96 -56.03 -76.11
N SER A 55 13.18 -55.75 -77.40
CA SER A 55 12.55 -56.51 -78.50
C SER A 55 13.49 -57.44 -79.27
N ARG A 56 14.81 -57.16 -79.26
CA ARG A 56 15.84 -57.77 -80.14
C ARG A 56 15.43 -57.86 -81.62
N ARG A 57 14.53 -56.98 -82.06
CA ARG A 57 13.99 -56.96 -83.42
C ARG A 57 13.95 -55.53 -83.94
N CYS A 58 14.12 -55.38 -85.25
CA CYS A 58 14.00 -54.10 -85.91
C CYS A 58 12.56 -53.56 -85.81
N PRO A 59 12.33 -52.29 -85.40
CA PRO A 59 10.98 -51.71 -85.31
C PRO A 59 10.19 -51.70 -86.62
N THR A 60 10.89 -51.71 -87.77
CA THR A 60 10.27 -51.52 -89.09
C THR A 60 10.12 -52.83 -89.86
N CYS A 61 11.16 -53.67 -89.96
CA CYS A 61 11.08 -54.94 -90.70
C CYS A 61 10.83 -56.17 -89.81
N ALA A 62 10.85 -56.02 -88.49
CA ALA A 62 10.67 -57.10 -87.50
C ALA A 62 11.72 -58.24 -87.53
N ASP A 63 12.77 -58.13 -88.34
CA ASP A 63 13.89 -59.07 -88.34
C ASP A 63 14.74 -58.94 -87.07
N GLU A 64 15.48 -60.01 -86.74
CA GLU A 64 16.40 -60.03 -85.61
C GLU A 64 17.51 -58.98 -85.80
N LEU A 65 17.67 -58.12 -84.80
CA LEU A 65 18.62 -57.02 -84.81
C LEU A 65 19.21 -56.85 -83.40
N THR A 66 20.52 -56.67 -83.30
CA THR A 66 21.24 -56.41 -82.06
C THR A 66 22.11 -55.16 -82.21
N VAL A 67 22.60 -54.61 -81.11
CA VAL A 67 23.40 -53.37 -81.13
C VAL A 67 24.71 -53.57 -81.92
N GLU A 68 25.28 -54.77 -81.87
CA GLU A 68 26.52 -55.14 -82.56
C GLU A 68 26.32 -55.35 -84.07
N THR A 69 25.08 -55.63 -84.50
CA THR A 69 24.75 -55.88 -85.91
C THR A 69 24.24 -54.64 -86.63
N LEU A 70 24.12 -53.50 -85.95
CA LEU A 70 23.77 -52.22 -86.57
C LEU A 70 24.83 -51.78 -87.57
N ALA A 71 24.38 -51.35 -88.75
CA ALA A 71 25.26 -50.82 -89.78
C ALA A 71 25.48 -49.32 -89.61
N GLU A 72 26.65 -48.84 -89.97
CA GLU A 72 26.93 -47.41 -90.07
C GLU A 72 26.37 -46.86 -91.39
N PRO A 73 25.74 -45.67 -91.39
CA PRO A 73 25.39 -44.97 -92.62
C PRO A 73 26.62 -44.72 -93.47
N ASN A 74 26.42 -44.70 -94.80
CA ASN A 74 27.50 -44.36 -95.71
C ASN A 74 28.03 -42.95 -95.42
N ARG A 75 29.27 -42.70 -95.84
CA ARG A 75 29.95 -41.43 -95.59
C ARG A 75 29.15 -40.23 -96.11
N MET A 76 28.54 -40.35 -97.29
CA MET A 76 27.73 -39.28 -97.88
C MET A 76 26.57 -38.85 -96.97
N VAL A 77 25.83 -39.78 -96.37
CA VAL A 77 24.71 -39.45 -95.46
C VAL A 77 25.22 -38.73 -94.20
N LYS A 78 26.38 -39.13 -93.67
CA LYS A 78 27.00 -38.45 -92.53
C LYS A 78 27.49 -37.05 -92.90
N ASP A 79 28.14 -36.90 -94.05
CA ASP A 79 28.64 -35.63 -94.55
C ASP A 79 27.47 -34.65 -94.77
N TYR A 80 26.38 -35.08 -95.42
CA TYR A 80 25.17 -34.25 -95.59
C TYR A 80 24.52 -33.85 -94.27
N LEU A 81 24.45 -34.76 -93.28
CA LEU A 81 23.90 -34.45 -91.96
C LEU A 81 24.79 -33.44 -91.22
N ASN A 82 26.10 -33.58 -91.34
CA ASN A 82 27.09 -32.71 -90.72
C ASN A 82 27.14 -31.30 -91.32
N GLU A 83 26.80 -31.14 -92.60
CA GLU A 83 26.69 -29.85 -93.31
C GLU A 83 25.39 -29.09 -92.98
N LEU A 84 24.43 -29.72 -92.29
CA LEU A 84 23.21 -29.02 -91.90
C LEU A 84 23.51 -27.89 -90.92
N ASN A 85 22.96 -26.72 -91.22
CA ASN A 85 23.10 -25.53 -90.38
C ASN A 85 22.10 -25.55 -89.23
N ILE A 86 22.61 -25.49 -88.01
CA ILE A 86 21.84 -25.57 -86.76
C ILE A 86 22.18 -24.39 -85.85
N HIS A 87 21.16 -23.87 -85.18
CA HIS A 87 21.30 -22.88 -84.12
C HIS A 87 21.86 -23.53 -82.84
N CYS A 88 22.77 -22.81 -82.18
CA CYS A 88 23.26 -23.15 -80.84
C CYS A 88 22.09 -23.43 -79.87
N VAL A 89 22.22 -24.42 -78.97
CA VAL A 89 21.20 -24.70 -77.94
C VAL A 89 20.92 -23.50 -77.03
N TYR A 90 21.87 -22.57 -76.94
CA TYR A 90 21.78 -21.34 -76.17
C TYR A 90 21.25 -20.14 -76.97
N ASN A 91 20.58 -20.35 -78.12
CA ASN A 91 19.97 -19.27 -78.91
C ASN A 91 19.01 -18.41 -78.08
N ASN A 92 18.19 -19.03 -77.22
CA ASN A 92 17.29 -18.31 -76.32
C ASN A 92 18.00 -17.54 -75.19
N ARG A 93 19.31 -17.78 -74.99
CA ARG A 93 20.16 -17.02 -74.05
C ARG A 93 20.97 -15.92 -74.74
N GLY A 94 20.85 -15.78 -76.07
CA GLY A 94 21.49 -14.75 -76.88
C GLY A 94 22.58 -15.24 -77.83
N CYS A 95 22.83 -16.55 -77.93
CA CYS A 95 23.77 -17.09 -78.91
C CYS A 95 23.11 -17.31 -80.28
N HIS A 96 23.17 -16.31 -81.14
CA HIS A 96 22.58 -16.39 -82.49
C HIS A 96 23.50 -17.03 -83.55
N GLU A 97 24.54 -17.75 -83.11
CA GLU A 97 25.43 -18.48 -84.01
C GLU A 97 24.67 -19.61 -84.72
N ILE A 98 24.83 -19.66 -86.04
CA ILE A 98 24.38 -20.73 -86.91
C ILE A 98 25.63 -21.39 -87.45
N LEU A 99 25.75 -22.69 -87.22
CA LEU A 99 26.94 -23.45 -87.58
C LEU A 99 26.55 -24.79 -88.17
N GLU A 100 27.46 -25.34 -88.97
CA GLU A 100 27.37 -26.73 -89.43
C GLU A 100 27.35 -27.67 -88.22
N LEU A 101 26.49 -28.68 -88.28
CA LEU A 101 26.25 -29.62 -87.19
C LEU A 101 27.55 -30.26 -86.66
N GLN A 102 28.55 -30.49 -87.51
CA GLN A 102 29.86 -31.01 -87.09
C GLN A 102 30.63 -30.13 -86.08
N HIS A 103 30.38 -28.82 -86.07
CA HIS A 103 31.04 -27.88 -85.17
C HIS A 103 30.21 -27.55 -83.92
N LEU A 104 28.99 -28.11 -83.81
CA LEU A 104 28.05 -27.75 -82.75
C LEU A 104 28.61 -28.07 -81.35
N ASP A 105 29.13 -29.28 -81.14
CA ASP A 105 29.59 -29.72 -79.82
C ASP A 105 30.80 -28.91 -79.32
N SER A 106 31.72 -28.54 -80.22
CA SER A 106 32.89 -27.72 -79.86
C SER A 106 32.51 -26.29 -79.52
N HIS A 107 31.54 -25.72 -80.24
CA HIS A 107 30.96 -24.43 -79.93
C HIS A 107 30.19 -24.45 -78.59
N GLU A 108 29.26 -25.39 -78.40
CA GLU A 108 28.44 -25.46 -77.18
C GLU A 108 29.30 -25.65 -75.91
N ALA A 109 30.43 -26.36 -76.00
CA ALA A 109 31.39 -26.52 -74.91
C ALA A 109 32.09 -25.21 -74.48
N THR A 110 32.20 -24.23 -75.38
CA THR A 110 32.92 -22.96 -75.15
C THR A 110 32.03 -21.73 -75.30
N CYS A 111 30.72 -21.92 -75.53
CA CYS A 111 29.78 -20.85 -75.80
C CYS A 111 29.68 -19.91 -74.58
N GLY A 112 29.98 -18.63 -74.80
CA GLY A 112 29.90 -17.60 -73.75
C GLY A 112 28.50 -17.38 -73.17
N PHE A 113 27.46 -17.90 -73.83
CA PHE A 113 26.06 -17.86 -73.39
C PHE A 113 25.62 -19.11 -72.62
N SER A 114 26.52 -20.08 -72.44
CA SER A 114 26.27 -21.23 -71.58
C SER A 114 25.97 -20.77 -70.13
N PRO A 115 25.06 -21.43 -69.40
CA PRO A 115 24.68 -21.01 -68.05
C PRO A 115 25.81 -21.24 -67.03
N ALA A 116 26.09 -20.23 -66.20
CA ALA A 116 27.09 -20.27 -65.13
C ALA A 116 26.55 -19.65 -63.83
N VAL A 117 26.85 -20.27 -62.68
CA VAL A 117 26.33 -19.82 -61.37
C VAL A 117 27.37 -18.99 -60.63
N CYS A 118 26.94 -17.88 -60.00
CA CYS A 118 27.81 -17.04 -59.18
C CYS A 118 28.35 -17.79 -57.95
N THR A 119 29.66 -17.70 -57.70
CA THR A 119 30.34 -18.39 -56.58
C THR A 119 30.42 -17.55 -55.30
N ASN A 120 29.94 -16.30 -55.31
CA ASN A 120 29.88 -15.48 -54.09
C ASN A 120 28.84 -16.07 -53.13
N GLU A 121 29.24 -16.27 -51.87
CA GLU A 121 28.39 -16.82 -50.82
C GLU A 121 27.10 -16.01 -50.69
N GLY A 122 25.95 -16.67 -50.89
CA GLY A 122 24.62 -16.06 -50.77
C GLY A 122 24.00 -15.52 -52.07
N CYS A 123 24.73 -15.48 -53.20
CA CYS A 123 24.19 -14.94 -54.45
C CYS A 123 23.32 -15.96 -55.23
N GLY A 124 23.87 -17.12 -55.62
CA GLY A 124 23.13 -18.19 -56.32
C GLY A 124 22.58 -17.87 -57.72
N VAL A 125 22.82 -16.66 -58.26
CA VAL A 125 22.29 -16.24 -59.56
C VAL A 125 22.97 -17.01 -60.71
N THR A 126 22.18 -17.42 -61.70
CA THR A 126 22.67 -18.04 -62.95
C THR A 126 22.74 -17.01 -64.07
N LEU A 127 23.93 -16.78 -64.61
CA LEU A 127 24.24 -15.81 -65.68
C LEU A 127 24.81 -16.52 -66.90
N ASN A 128 25.10 -15.77 -67.96
CA ASN A 128 25.90 -16.27 -69.08
C ASN A 128 27.38 -16.35 -68.68
N GLN A 129 28.09 -17.39 -69.11
CA GLN A 129 29.50 -17.63 -68.79
C GLN A 129 30.38 -16.39 -69.02
N ARG A 130 30.13 -15.63 -70.08
CA ARG A 130 30.87 -14.40 -70.41
C ARG A 130 30.69 -13.26 -69.40
N ASP A 131 29.54 -13.22 -68.71
CA ASP A 131 29.16 -12.14 -67.80
C ASP A 131 29.53 -12.45 -66.33
N LEU A 132 29.94 -13.69 -66.05
CA LEU A 132 30.16 -14.20 -64.70
C LEU A 132 31.25 -13.42 -63.93
N ILE A 133 32.39 -13.18 -64.57
CA ILE A 133 33.54 -12.51 -63.92
C ILE A 133 33.18 -11.06 -63.56
N HIS A 134 32.53 -10.35 -64.48
CA HIS A 134 32.13 -8.97 -64.25
C HIS A 134 31.07 -8.89 -63.15
N HIS A 135 30.10 -9.81 -63.12
CA HIS A 135 29.16 -9.88 -62.03
C HIS A 135 29.86 -10.13 -60.69
N GLN A 136 30.73 -11.13 -60.57
CA GLN A 136 31.37 -11.50 -59.31
C GLN A 136 32.24 -10.38 -58.72
N SER A 137 32.93 -9.63 -59.58
CA SER A 137 33.85 -8.57 -59.18
C SER A 137 33.15 -7.23 -58.97
N GLU A 138 32.24 -6.84 -59.87
CA GLU A 138 31.75 -5.47 -59.93
C GLU A 138 30.28 -5.29 -59.55
N LEU A 139 29.41 -6.27 -59.84
CA LEU A 139 27.96 -6.08 -59.73
C LEU A 139 27.32 -6.87 -58.59
N CYS A 140 27.96 -7.93 -58.11
CA CYS A 140 27.39 -8.81 -57.10
C CYS A 140 27.27 -8.08 -55.77
N GLU A 141 26.06 -7.94 -55.25
CA GLU A 141 25.79 -7.34 -53.93
C GLU A 141 26.44 -8.12 -52.78
N PHE A 142 26.70 -9.42 -52.99
CA PHE A 142 27.36 -10.31 -52.04
C PHE A 142 28.89 -10.34 -52.19
N ARG A 143 29.49 -9.44 -52.99
CA ARG A 143 30.95 -9.35 -53.12
C ARG A 143 31.58 -8.86 -51.83
N LYS A 144 32.66 -9.51 -51.40
CA LYS A 144 33.42 -9.10 -50.21
C LYS A 144 34.39 -7.98 -50.58
N LEU A 145 34.17 -6.77 -50.06
CA LEU A 145 35.08 -5.62 -50.22
C LEU A 145 36.14 -5.62 -49.12
N LYS A 146 37.42 -5.40 -49.48
CA LYS A 146 38.50 -5.19 -48.50
C LYS A 146 38.53 -3.71 -48.08
N CYS A 147 38.20 -3.46 -46.82
CA CYS A 147 38.21 -2.13 -46.20
C CYS A 147 39.61 -1.73 -45.71
N HIS A 148 40.15 -0.59 -46.16
CA HIS A 148 41.52 -0.15 -45.85
C HIS A 148 41.67 0.50 -44.45
N SER A 149 40.58 0.98 -43.85
CA SER A 149 40.55 1.72 -42.58
C SER A 149 39.97 0.91 -41.41
N CYS A 150 39.55 -0.33 -41.65
CA CYS A 150 38.93 -1.18 -40.63
C CYS A 150 39.92 -1.61 -39.52
N GLY A 151 41.22 -1.68 -39.80
CA GLY A 151 42.24 -1.98 -38.78
C GLY A 151 42.45 -0.86 -37.74
N GLU A 152 42.12 0.39 -38.07
CA GLU A 152 42.16 1.51 -37.11
C GLU A 152 40.86 1.58 -36.30
N MET A 153 39.72 1.27 -36.92
CA MET A 153 38.44 1.13 -36.22
C MET A 153 38.44 -0.03 -35.23
N GLU A 154 39.01 -1.19 -35.57
CA GLU A 154 39.15 -2.32 -34.65
C GLU A 154 39.98 -1.96 -33.42
N LYS A 155 41.09 -1.23 -33.60
CA LYS A 155 41.89 -0.73 -32.47
C LYS A 155 41.13 0.29 -31.62
N ARG A 156 40.34 1.17 -32.22
CA ARG A 156 39.49 2.13 -31.49
C ARG A 156 38.36 1.44 -30.73
N MET A 157 37.71 0.44 -31.33
CA MET A 157 36.67 -0.36 -30.68
C MET A 157 37.25 -1.17 -29.53
N ALA A 158 38.41 -1.82 -29.71
CA ALA A 158 39.11 -2.53 -28.64
C ALA A 158 39.51 -1.59 -27.49
N ASN A 159 39.98 -0.37 -27.80
CA ASN A 159 40.27 0.63 -26.77
C ASN A 159 39.01 1.12 -26.05
N LEU A 160 37.90 1.33 -26.77
CA LEU A 160 36.62 1.71 -26.16
C LEU A 160 36.08 0.59 -25.26
N GLU A 161 36.12 -0.67 -25.69
CA GLU A 161 35.75 -1.82 -24.86
C GLU A 161 36.61 -1.93 -23.61
N ASN A 162 37.93 -1.74 -23.73
CA ASN A 162 38.84 -1.75 -22.58
C ASN A 162 38.56 -0.58 -21.63
N ASN A 163 38.27 0.61 -22.14
CA ASN A 163 37.89 1.76 -21.33
C ASN A 163 36.53 1.56 -20.64
N MET A 164 35.55 0.98 -21.33
CA MET A 164 34.26 0.64 -20.75
C MET A 164 34.39 -0.42 -19.65
N LYS A 165 35.22 -1.46 -19.84
CA LYS A 165 35.52 -2.46 -18.81
C LYS A 165 36.20 -1.85 -17.59
N ARG A 166 37.17 -0.95 -17.78
CA ARG A 166 37.83 -0.24 -16.67
C ARG A 166 36.86 0.68 -15.93
N ASN A 167 36.01 1.41 -16.65
CA ASN A 167 35.00 2.28 -16.05
C ASN A 167 33.91 1.49 -15.31
N ALA A 168 33.51 0.33 -15.83
CA ALA A 168 32.59 -0.57 -15.14
C ALA A 168 33.19 -1.10 -13.83
N ALA A 169 34.45 -1.55 -13.86
CA ALA A 169 35.16 -2.00 -12.66
C ALA A 169 35.37 -0.86 -11.63
N ASP A 170 35.67 0.36 -12.09
CA ASP A 170 35.77 1.54 -11.21
C ASP A 170 34.42 1.93 -10.59
N MET A 171 33.33 1.83 -11.37
CA MET A 171 31.98 2.09 -10.90
C MET A 171 31.51 1.03 -9.90
N GLU A 172 31.86 -0.23 -10.13
CA GLU A 172 31.59 -1.35 -9.22
C GLU A 172 32.37 -1.19 -7.91
N GLY A 173 33.64 -0.77 -7.97
CA GLY A 173 34.43 -0.42 -6.79
C GLY A 173 33.86 0.76 -6.00
N LYS A 174 33.37 1.81 -6.68
CA LYS A 174 32.69 2.94 -6.03
C LYS A 174 31.36 2.54 -5.42
N LEU A 175 30.58 1.69 -6.09
CA LEU A 175 29.32 1.17 -5.56
C LEU A 175 29.55 0.34 -4.30
N GLU A 176 30.59 -0.49 -4.29
CA GLU A 176 30.98 -1.28 -3.12
C GLU A 176 31.45 -0.39 -1.97
N ALA A 177 32.21 0.68 -2.25
CA ALA A 177 32.60 1.66 -1.25
C ALA A 177 31.38 2.35 -0.61
N VAL A 178 30.42 2.80 -1.43
CA VAL A 178 29.17 3.42 -0.96
C VAL A 178 28.34 2.41 -0.15
N ASN A 179 28.22 1.17 -0.60
CA ASN A 179 27.52 0.12 0.14
C ASN A 179 28.16 -0.15 1.51
N ASN A 180 29.49 -0.10 1.59
CA ASN A 180 30.23 -0.25 2.84
C ASN A 180 30.00 0.94 3.79
N GLU A 181 29.95 2.17 3.28
CA GLU A 181 29.59 3.35 4.08
C GLU A 181 28.14 3.29 4.59
N VAL A 182 27.18 2.94 3.73
CA VAL A 182 25.77 2.78 4.11
C VAL A 182 25.61 1.70 5.18
N ARG A 183 26.35 0.60 5.07
CA ARG A 183 26.37 -0.46 6.09
C ARG A 183 26.97 0.05 7.40
N GLY A 184 28.03 0.85 7.35
CA GLY A 184 28.61 1.50 8.53
C GLY A 184 27.62 2.45 9.23
N LEU A 185 26.93 3.30 8.47
CA LEU A 185 25.89 4.19 8.98
C LEU A 185 24.72 3.42 9.60
N LYS A 186 24.31 2.30 8.98
CA LYS A 186 23.27 1.42 9.52
C LYS A 186 23.68 0.83 10.87
N THR A 187 24.92 0.36 11.00
CA THR A 187 25.44 -0.16 12.28
C THR A 187 25.49 0.93 13.34
N ALA A 188 26.05 2.09 13.02
CA ALA A 188 26.12 3.23 13.95
C ALA A 188 24.73 3.72 14.40
N LEU A 189 23.73 3.67 13.51
CA LEU A 189 22.35 3.99 13.85
C LEU A 189 21.75 2.98 14.83
N ILE A 190 21.98 1.69 14.62
CA ILE A 190 21.51 0.62 15.53
C ILE A 190 22.19 0.76 16.89
N GLU A 191 23.50 0.96 16.93
CA GLU A 191 24.26 1.19 18.17
C GLU A 191 23.73 2.43 18.92
N GLY A 192 23.46 3.53 18.22
CA GLY A 192 22.86 4.73 18.82
C GLY A 192 21.45 4.50 19.37
N PHE A 193 20.63 3.66 18.71
CA PHE A 193 19.32 3.27 19.24
C PHE A 193 19.43 2.37 20.47
N ASP A 194 20.37 1.44 20.50
CA ASP A 194 20.61 0.57 21.64
C ASP A 194 21.15 1.36 22.85
N GLU A 195 22.06 2.30 22.63
CA GLU A 195 22.52 3.23 23.68
C GLU A 195 21.36 4.09 24.24
N MET A 196 20.49 4.60 23.37
CA MET A 196 19.32 5.38 23.79
C MET A 196 18.31 4.53 24.57
N LYS A 197 18.13 3.27 24.18
CA LYS A 197 17.30 2.30 24.92
C LYS A 197 17.90 2.00 26.29
N ASP A 198 19.21 1.85 26.37
CA ASP A 198 19.95 1.67 27.64
C ASP A 198 19.79 2.89 28.56
N VAL A 199 19.83 4.10 28.00
CA VAL A 199 19.57 5.34 28.76
C VAL A 199 18.11 5.39 29.23
N LEU A 200 17.15 5.00 28.39
CA LEU A 200 15.73 4.93 28.76
C LEU A 200 15.50 3.95 29.91
N VAL A 201 16.07 2.74 29.85
CA VAL A 201 15.95 1.75 30.93
C VAL A 201 16.59 2.28 32.22
N ARG A 202 17.78 2.89 32.15
CA ARG A 202 18.40 3.51 33.33
C ARG A 202 17.62 4.71 33.86
N MET A 203 16.93 5.46 33.00
CA MET A 203 16.02 6.53 33.40
C MET A 203 14.76 5.97 34.04
N GLU A 204 14.19 4.88 33.52
CA GLU A 204 13.06 4.16 34.12
C GLU A 204 13.44 3.63 35.51
N ASP A 205 14.59 2.97 35.65
CA ASP A 205 15.11 2.50 36.95
C ASP A 205 15.34 3.66 37.92
N LYS A 206 15.90 4.79 37.46
CA LYS A 206 16.07 5.99 38.29
C LYS A 206 14.76 6.67 38.61
N ILE A 207 13.79 6.68 37.68
CA ILE A 207 12.45 7.21 37.90
C ILE A 207 11.76 6.32 38.93
N GLU A 208 11.88 5.00 38.85
CA GLU A 208 11.30 4.07 39.82
C GLU A 208 11.98 4.21 41.19
N GLU A 209 13.30 4.30 41.23
CA GLU A 209 14.07 4.52 42.46
C GLU A 209 13.75 5.90 43.09
N ASN A 210 13.68 6.96 42.28
CA ASN A 210 13.28 8.28 42.73
C ASN A 210 11.80 8.31 43.10
N THR A 211 10.93 7.59 42.40
CA THR A 211 9.52 7.43 42.76
C THR A 211 9.40 6.72 44.10
N ARG A 212 10.22 5.71 44.36
CA ARG A 212 10.28 4.97 45.64
C ARG A 212 10.84 5.83 46.77
N LYS A 213 11.82 6.70 46.49
CA LYS A 213 12.35 7.70 47.43
C LYS A 213 11.32 8.80 47.72
N VAL A 214 10.65 9.33 46.69
CA VAL A 214 9.56 10.30 46.79
C VAL A 214 8.36 9.72 47.54
N ARG A 215 8.05 8.43 47.35
CA ARG A 215 7.01 7.69 48.09
C ARG A 215 7.31 7.58 49.59
N ASN A 216 8.60 7.66 49.97
CA ASN A 216 9.05 7.62 51.37
C ASN A 216 9.29 9.01 51.98
N THR A 217 9.31 10.09 51.19
CA THR A 217 9.60 11.45 51.69
C THR A 217 8.50 12.49 51.45
N ALA A 218 7.42 12.17 50.75
CA ALA A 218 6.26 13.06 50.62
C ALA A 218 5.09 12.60 51.51
N SER A 219 4.99 13.20 52.68
CA SER A 219 3.77 13.24 53.49
C SER A 219 2.69 14.04 52.74
N GLY A 220 1.53 13.42 52.52
CA GLY A 220 0.34 14.04 51.91
C GLY A 220 -0.68 13.02 51.41
N ASP A 221 -1.30 12.29 52.33
CA ASP A 221 -2.34 11.28 52.10
C ASP A 221 -3.46 11.72 51.14
N LYS A 222 -3.50 11.17 49.92
CA LYS A 222 -4.73 11.08 49.11
C LYS A 222 -5.25 9.66 49.11
N GLU A 223 -5.49 9.14 50.31
CA GLU A 223 -5.92 7.74 50.49
C GLU A 223 -7.42 7.63 50.72
N ASN A 224 -8.09 8.74 50.95
CA ASN A 224 -9.49 8.78 51.33
C ASN A 224 -10.33 9.38 50.20
N ILE A 225 -11.37 8.67 49.79
CA ILE A 225 -12.43 9.19 48.93
C ILE A 225 -13.57 9.62 49.84
N ILE A 226 -14.03 10.85 49.71
CA ILE A 226 -15.23 11.32 50.39
C ILE A 226 -16.35 11.40 49.38
N VAL A 227 -17.46 10.75 49.70
CA VAL A 227 -18.68 10.80 48.92
C VAL A 227 -19.72 11.52 49.75
N ALA A 228 -20.16 12.66 49.25
CA ALA A 228 -21.26 13.44 49.81
C ALA A 228 -22.42 13.46 48.83
N GLU A 229 -23.62 13.72 49.35
CA GLU A 229 -24.84 13.95 48.56
C GLU A 229 -25.39 12.70 47.85
N GLY A 230 -26.54 12.90 47.20
CA GLY A 230 -27.29 11.89 46.47
C GLY A 230 -28.76 12.28 46.44
N VAL A 231 -29.54 11.71 45.51
CA VAL A 231 -30.94 12.12 45.35
C VAL A 231 -31.73 11.93 46.64
N ARG A 232 -31.54 10.84 47.40
CA ARG A 232 -32.39 10.55 48.57
C ARG A 232 -31.67 10.58 49.93
N THR A 233 -30.40 10.99 49.93
CA THR A 233 -29.52 10.86 51.09
C THR A 233 -28.84 12.17 51.46
N ASP A 234 -28.65 12.37 52.76
CA ASP A 234 -27.76 13.37 53.36
C ASP A 234 -26.46 12.75 53.86
N SER A 235 -26.30 11.43 53.75
CA SER A 235 -25.14 10.75 54.31
C SER A 235 -23.86 11.16 53.59
N VAL A 236 -22.80 11.28 54.38
CA VAL A 236 -21.46 11.57 53.91
C VAL A 236 -20.59 10.41 54.36
N GLU A 237 -19.90 9.79 53.42
CA GLU A 237 -19.15 8.57 53.66
C GLU A 237 -17.71 8.76 53.19
N MET A 238 -16.76 8.23 53.95
CA MET A 238 -15.34 8.22 53.59
C MET A 238 -14.88 6.78 53.37
N PHE A 239 -14.30 6.53 52.20
CA PHE A 239 -13.65 5.27 51.86
C PHE A 239 -12.14 5.41 51.98
N ASN A 240 -11.53 4.63 52.87
CA ASN A 240 -10.09 4.52 52.95
C ASN A 240 -9.59 3.47 51.95
N TRP A 241 -8.78 3.90 50.98
CA TRP A 241 -8.25 3.07 49.90
C TRP A 241 -7.36 1.93 50.39
N ARG A 242 -6.48 2.18 51.38
CA ARG A 242 -5.56 1.15 51.91
C ARG A 242 -6.30 0.07 52.69
N GLN A 243 -7.22 0.48 53.56
CA GLN A 243 -8.01 -0.42 54.41
C GLN A 243 -9.21 -1.02 53.68
N ARG A 244 -9.55 -0.50 52.49
CA ARG A 244 -10.76 -0.84 51.71
C ARG A 244 -12.03 -0.78 52.57
N LYS A 245 -12.11 0.22 53.44
CA LYS A 245 -13.16 0.33 54.46
C LYS A 245 -13.90 1.66 54.38
N TRP A 246 -15.22 1.57 54.50
CA TRP A 246 -16.10 2.71 54.63
C TRP A 246 -16.24 3.16 56.08
N SER A 247 -16.30 4.47 56.28
CA SER A 247 -16.55 5.12 57.56
C SER A 247 -17.55 6.26 57.37
N PRO A 248 -18.57 6.37 58.25
CA PRO A 248 -19.52 7.47 58.17
C PRO A 248 -18.86 8.77 58.65
N LEU A 249 -19.16 9.87 57.97
CA LEU A 249 -18.87 11.24 58.42
C LEU A 249 -20.16 11.94 58.82
N GLN A 250 -20.07 13.20 59.27
CA GLN A 250 -21.27 13.98 59.60
C GLN A 250 -22.15 14.19 58.36
N SER A 251 -23.42 13.77 58.46
CA SER A 251 -24.41 13.98 57.40
C SER A 251 -24.60 15.46 57.08
N LEU A 252 -24.96 15.73 55.83
CA LEU A 252 -25.34 17.06 55.35
C LEU A 252 -26.50 17.62 56.19
N PRO A 253 -26.49 18.92 56.53
CA PRO A 253 -27.58 19.54 57.30
C PRO A 253 -28.93 19.47 56.57
N LYS A 254 -28.89 19.46 55.23
CA LYS A 254 -30.06 19.37 54.37
C LYS A 254 -29.73 18.50 53.15
N LYS A 255 -30.64 17.59 52.82
CA LYS A 255 -30.56 16.75 51.60
C LYS A 255 -30.57 17.63 50.36
N ARG A 256 -29.52 17.49 49.53
CA ARG A 256 -29.37 18.14 48.23
C ARG A 256 -28.86 17.17 47.17
N PHE A 257 -29.23 17.42 45.93
CA PHE A 257 -28.71 16.69 44.76
C PHE A 257 -28.35 17.65 43.63
N GLY A 258 -27.53 17.16 42.70
CA GLY A 258 -27.02 17.98 41.60
C GLY A 258 -26.14 19.14 42.07
N ALA A 259 -25.59 19.09 43.28
CA ALA A 259 -24.53 20.00 43.67
C ALA A 259 -23.18 19.46 43.15
N ASN A 260 -22.15 20.31 43.19
CA ASN A 260 -20.78 19.90 42.93
C ASN A 260 -20.00 19.96 44.24
N SER A 261 -19.13 18.98 44.48
CA SER A 261 -18.29 18.91 45.67
C SER A 261 -16.81 18.96 45.32
N PHE A 262 -16.04 19.65 46.15
CA PHE A 262 -14.60 19.79 45.99
C PHE A 262 -13.91 19.93 47.35
N VAL A 263 -12.61 19.65 47.38
CA VAL A 263 -11.78 19.81 48.58
C VAL A 263 -10.89 21.04 48.42
N TYR A 264 -10.96 21.98 49.38
CA TYR A 264 -10.15 23.18 49.39
C TYR A 264 -9.78 23.56 50.84
N ASN A 265 -8.50 23.85 51.10
CA ASN A 265 -7.97 24.22 52.43
C ASN A 265 -8.48 23.32 53.58
N ASN A 266 -8.34 21.99 53.43
CA ASN A 266 -8.81 20.98 54.40
C ASN A 266 -10.31 21.01 54.68
N HIS A 267 -11.11 21.56 53.78
CA HIS A 267 -12.56 21.49 53.85
C HIS A 267 -13.12 20.75 52.64
N VAL A 268 -14.05 19.83 52.88
CA VAL A 268 -14.97 19.38 51.85
C VAL A 268 -16.03 20.45 51.71
N THR A 269 -16.18 20.99 50.51
CA THR A 269 -17.16 22.02 50.18
C THR A 269 -18.17 21.45 49.19
N VAL A 270 -19.44 21.74 49.43
CA VAL A 270 -20.56 21.39 48.57
C VAL A 270 -21.19 22.69 48.07
N ALA A 271 -21.24 22.86 46.76
CA ALA A 271 -21.69 24.09 46.11
C ALA A 271 -23.00 23.90 45.35
N GLY A 272 -24.01 24.70 45.69
CA GLY A 272 -25.30 24.76 45.01
C GLY A 272 -26.15 23.50 45.16
N GLY A 273 -26.80 23.11 44.06
CA GLY A 273 -27.73 21.98 43.97
C GLY A 273 -29.18 22.35 44.16
N TYR A 274 -30.00 21.32 44.34
CA TYR A 274 -31.43 21.42 44.65
C TYR A 274 -31.71 20.87 46.05
N LEU A 275 -32.26 21.70 46.93
CA LEU A 275 -32.75 21.31 48.25
C LEU A 275 -34.22 20.91 48.19
N TYR A 276 -34.57 19.74 48.75
CA TYR A 276 -35.96 19.29 48.82
C TYR A 276 -36.92 20.28 49.50
N CYS A 277 -36.42 21.04 50.47
CA CYS A 277 -37.22 21.98 51.25
C CYS A 277 -37.35 23.39 50.64
N SER A 278 -36.45 23.79 49.72
CA SER A 278 -36.33 25.20 49.30
C SER A 278 -35.98 25.41 47.83
N GLY A 279 -35.85 24.33 47.05
CA GLY A 279 -35.56 24.39 45.62
C GLY A 279 -34.08 24.61 45.31
N TYR A 280 -33.80 25.18 44.14
CA TYR A 280 -32.43 25.47 43.69
C TYR A 280 -31.75 26.49 44.61
N VAL A 281 -30.48 26.25 44.93
CA VAL A 281 -29.68 27.10 45.83
C VAL A 281 -28.35 27.51 45.22
N ASN A 282 -27.79 28.59 45.76
CA ASN A 282 -26.48 29.13 45.41
C ASN A 282 -25.53 29.19 46.61
N ASP A 283 -25.94 28.62 47.74
CA ASP A 283 -25.11 28.52 48.93
C ASP A 283 -23.97 27.53 48.69
N MET A 284 -22.90 27.70 49.47
CA MET A 284 -21.86 26.70 49.61
C MET A 284 -21.78 26.37 51.09
N ILE A 285 -21.73 25.08 51.41
CA ILE A 285 -21.51 24.60 52.78
C ILE A 285 -20.21 23.83 52.81
N ARG A 286 -19.48 23.91 53.93
CA ARG A 286 -18.19 23.26 54.08
C ARG A 286 -18.05 22.55 55.42
N MET A 287 -17.36 21.43 55.41
CA MET A 287 -17.03 20.65 56.59
C MET A 287 -15.52 20.48 56.68
N ASN A 288 -14.96 20.76 57.85
CA ASN A 288 -13.53 20.55 58.11
C ASN A 288 -13.23 19.04 58.10
N ILE A 289 -12.19 18.65 57.37
CA ILE A 289 -11.68 17.28 57.26
C ILE A 289 -10.24 17.16 57.74
N HIS A 290 -9.80 18.08 58.62
CA HIS A 290 -8.49 18.02 59.22
C HIS A 290 -8.26 16.66 59.91
N PRO A 291 -7.08 16.03 59.77
CA PRO A 291 -6.78 14.74 60.38
C PRO A 291 -6.69 14.76 61.92
N ASN A 292 -7.03 15.89 62.57
CA ASN A 292 -7.00 16.00 64.02
C ASN A 292 -8.38 15.65 64.59
N PRO A 293 -8.53 14.53 65.32
CA PRO A 293 -9.81 14.11 65.90
C PRO A 293 -10.38 15.09 66.94
N ASP A 294 -9.58 16.03 67.46
CA ASP A 294 -10.02 17.02 68.44
C ASP A 294 -10.70 18.25 67.80
N LEU A 295 -10.63 18.41 66.47
CA LEU A 295 -11.36 19.44 65.75
C LEU A 295 -12.76 18.91 65.39
N SER A 296 -13.79 19.58 65.88
CA SER A 296 -15.18 19.18 65.59
C SER A 296 -15.46 19.19 64.09
N MET A 297 -15.80 18.02 63.54
CA MET A 297 -16.31 17.88 62.18
C MET A 297 -17.75 18.41 62.14
N HIS A 298 -17.90 19.70 61.83
CA HIS A 298 -19.20 20.33 61.68
C HIS A 298 -19.34 21.01 60.33
N TRP A 299 -20.53 20.91 59.74
CA TRP A 299 -20.93 21.71 58.60
C TRP A 299 -21.10 23.18 59.00
N SER A 300 -20.55 24.07 58.20
CA SER A 300 -20.68 25.52 58.34
C SER A 300 -20.95 26.16 56.98
N ASP A 301 -21.57 27.34 56.99
CA ASP A 301 -21.76 28.12 55.78
C ASP A 301 -20.39 28.62 55.26
N CYS A 302 -20.19 28.51 53.96
CA CYS A 302 -19.09 29.19 53.29
C CYS A 302 -19.51 30.64 53.02
N PRO A 303 -18.64 31.64 53.26
CA PRO A 303 -18.95 33.04 52.97
C PRO A 303 -19.16 33.31 51.47
N VAL A 304 -18.67 32.40 50.62
CA VAL A 304 -18.76 32.48 49.16
C VAL A 304 -20.05 31.83 48.67
N LYS A 305 -20.69 32.44 47.66
CA LYS A 305 -21.89 31.92 47.01
C LYS A 305 -21.67 31.79 45.51
N LEU A 306 -22.43 30.89 44.89
CA LEU A 306 -22.50 30.80 43.44
C LEU A 306 -23.19 32.05 42.85
N PRO A 307 -22.85 32.44 41.60
CA PRO A 307 -23.41 33.62 40.93
C PRO A 307 -24.93 33.57 40.74
N ALA A 308 -25.47 32.37 40.67
CA ALA A 308 -26.90 32.11 40.60
C ALA A 308 -27.23 30.81 41.35
N LYS A 309 -28.51 30.59 41.62
CA LYS A 309 -29.01 29.28 42.06
C LYS A 309 -28.72 28.28 40.95
N LEU A 310 -27.93 27.24 41.20
CA LEU A 310 -27.45 26.33 40.15
C LEU A 310 -27.41 24.90 40.66
N ALA A 311 -27.98 23.98 39.90
CA ALA A 311 -27.78 22.53 40.03
C ALA A 311 -27.24 21.95 38.71
N TYR A 312 -26.63 20.77 38.76
CA TYR A 312 -26.09 20.06 37.60
C TYR A 312 -25.03 20.87 36.82
N HIS A 313 -24.38 21.81 37.50
CA HIS A 313 -23.22 22.53 37.02
C HIS A 313 -21.97 21.67 37.27
N SER A 314 -20.87 22.03 36.60
CA SER A 314 -19.57 21.45 36.87
C SER A 314 -18.64 22.53 37.41
N SER A 315 -17.73 22.17 38.31
CA SER A 315 -16.72 23.08 38.79
C SER A 315 -15.39 22.43 39.08
N VAL A 316 -14.31 23.19 38.90
CA VAL A 316 -12.94 22.77 39.18
C VAL A 316 -12.18 23.91 39.86
N LEU A 317 -11.18 23.56 40.66
CA LEU A 317 -10.29 24.52 41.30
C LEU A 317 -9.15 24.92 40.36
N TYR A 318 -8.87 26.22 40.26
CA TYR A 318 -7.74 26.79 39.53
C TYR A 318 -7.19 27.99 40.30
N ASN A 319 -5.93 27.94 40.75
CA ASN A 319 -5.25 29.04 41.46
C ASN A 319 -6.08 29.70 42.58
N ASP A 320 -6.62 28.93 43.54
CA ASP A 320 -7.50 29.42 44.62
C ASP A 320 -8.87 29.99 44.19
N HIS A 321 -9.21 29.83 42.92
CA HIS A 321 -10.51 30.19 42.36
C HIS A 321 -11.29 28.94 42.00
N LEU A 322 -12.60 28.99 42.21
CA LEU A 322 -13.53 27.98 41.72
C LEU A 322 -14.01 28.42 40.34
N MET A 323 -13.69 27.62 39.33
CA MET A 323 -14.19 27.78 37.97
C MET A 323 -15.51 27.02 37.85
N VAL A 324 -16.61 27.73 37.58
CA VAL A 324 -17.96 27.14 37.49
C VAL A 324 -18.47 27.28 36.06
N THR A 325 -18.94 26.17 35.49
CA THR A 325 -19.44 26.12 34.12
C THR A 325 -20.88 25.59 34.08
N GLY A 326 -21.73 26.31 33.34
CA GLY A 326 -23.10 25.89 33.03
C GLY A 326 -23.99 25.62 34.25
N GLY A 327 -24.80 24.57 34.15
CA GLY A 327 -25.81 24.17 35.14
C GLY A 327 -27.21 24.71 34.84
N TYR A 328 -28.15 24.35 35.71
CA TYR A 328 -29.56 24.69 35.60
C TYR A 328 -30.01 25.54 36.78
N SER A 329 -30.65 26.66 36.48
CA SER A 329 -31.08 27.64 37.47
C SER A 329 -32.51 27.48 37.99
N GLY A 330 -33.22 26.45 37.50
CA GLY A 330 -34.67 26.31 37.68
C GLY A 330 -35.48 26.89 36.51
N ASN A 331 -34.93 27.86 35.78
CA ASN A 331 -35.56 28.49 34.62
C ASN A 331 -34.84 28.18 33.31
N ALA A 332 -33.51 28.26 33.32
CA ALA A 332 -32.70 28.09 32.11
C ALA A 332 -31.42 27.30 32.40
N VAL A 333 -30.94 26.61 31.37
CA VAL A 333 -29.60 26.03 31.33
C VAL A 333 -28.61 27.15 30.99
N SER A 334 -27.54 27.25 31.77
CA SER A 334 -26.52 28.29 31.65
C SER A 334 -25.44 27.87 30.66
N ASP A 335 -24.92 28.85 29.92
CA ASP A 335 -23.69 28.74 29.14
C ASP A 335 -22.52 29.51 29.77
N TYR A 336 -22.74 30.19 30.90
CA TYR A 336 -21.71 31.02 31.50
C TYR A 336 -20.55 30.21 32.11
N ILE A 337 -19.35 30.79 31.99
CA ILE A 337 -18.14 30.39 32.69
C ILE A 337 -17.83 31.47 33.71
N HIS A 338 -17.83 31.11 34.99
CA HIS A 338 -17.56 32.02 36.10
C HIS A 338 -16.28 31.64 36.83
N GLU A 339 -15.55 32.65 37.28
CA GLU A 339 -14.42 32.55 38.19
C GLU A 339 -14.86 33.12 39.54
N ILE A 340 -14.75 32.31 40.59
CA ILE A 340 -15.17 32.64 41.93
C ILE A 340 -13.96 32.56 42.86
N PRO A 341 -13.40 33.69 43.34
CA PRO A 341 -12.36 33.68 44.35
C PRO A 341 -12.85 33.01 45.63
N LEU A 342 -12.12 32.01 46.13
CA LEU A 342 -12.41 31.38 47.43
C LEU A 342 -11.81 32.12 48.63
N MET A 343 -11.09 33.21 48.35
CA MET A 343 -10.56 34.17 49.31
C MET A 343 -11.18 35.55 49.12
N THR A 344 -11.15 36.38 50.18
CA THR A 344 -11.66 37.76 50.13
C THR A 344 -10.99 38.53 48.99
N PRO A 345 -11.75 39.31 48.17
CA PRO A 345 -13.08 39.86 48.46
C PRO A 345 -14.29 39.07 47.89
N TYR A 346 -14.12 37.79 47.49
CA TYR A 346 -15.23 36.93 47.02
C TYR A 346 -16.03 37.47 45.83
N THR A 347 -15.43 38.36 45.05
CA THR A 347 -16.13 39.00 43.91
C THR A 347 -16.15 38.04 42.73
N VAL A 348 -17.35 37.58 42.36
CA VAL A 348 -17.53 36.68 41.22
C VAL A 348 -17.29 37.43 39.92
N LYS A 349 -16.51 36.82 39.02
CA LYS A 349 -16.24 37.34 37.68
C LYS A 349 -16.84 36.41 36.64
N THR A 350 -17.68 36.96 35.76
CA THR A 350 -18.12 36.24 34.56
C THR A 350 -17.06 36.41 33.48
N LEU A 351 -16.51 35.30 32.99
CA LEU A 351 -15.40 35.30 32.06
C LEU A 351 -15.87 35.28 30.61
N SER A 352 -16.52 34.18 30.21
CA SER A 352 -16.99 33.95 28.85
C SER A 352 -18.25 33.07 28.85
N ARG A 353 -18.69 32.69 27.66
CA ARG A 353 -19.82 31.78 27.44
C ARG A 353 -19.38 30.59 26.61
N MET A 354 -19.81 29.40 27.01
CA MET A 354 -19.69 28.19 26.21
C MET A 354 -20.49 28.35 24.90
N PRO A 355 -20.12 27.65 23.81
CA PRO A 355 -20.85 27.75 22.54
C PRO A 355 -22.32 27.31 22.67
N GLU A 356 -22.58 26.30 23.51
CA GLU A 356 -23.93 25.86 23.87
C GLU A 356 -24.12 25.90 25.40
N PRO A 357 -25.34 26.22 25.88
CA PRO A 357 -25.69 26.03 27.29
C PRO A 357 -25.63 24.56 27.65
N ARG A 358 -25.15 24.24 28.86
CA ARG A 358 -24.93 22.85 29.29
C ARG A 358 -25.31 22.66 30.73
N ARG A 359 -26.00 21.54 30.99
CA ARG A 359 -26.14 20.92 32.31
C ARG A 359 -25.76 19.45 32.20
N ASP A 360 -25.45 18.85 33.35
CA ASP A 360 -25.06 17.44 33.44
C ASP A 360 -23.84 17.10 32.53
N HIS A 361 -23.02 18.12 32.23
CA HIS A 361 -21.71 18.00 31.58
C HIS A 361 -20.62 17.83 32.63
N SER A 362 -19.41 17.55 32.16
CA SER A 362 -18.24 17.49 33.03
C SER A 362 -17.20 18.53 32.62
N THR A 363 -16.57 19.16 33.60
CA THR A 363 -15.45 20.09 33.41
C THR A 363 -14.24 19.55 34.16
N GLN A 364 -13.09 19.51 33.49
CA GLN A 364 -11.81 19.08 34.07
C GLN A 364 -10.76 20.15 33.83
N LEU A 365 -9.88 20.36 34.80
CA LEU A 365 -8.70 21.20 34.60
C LEU A 365 -7.66 20.41 33.79
N PHE A 366 -7.37 20.89 32.59
CA PHE A 366 -6.35 20.35 31.70
C PHE A 366 -5.28 21.41 31.46
N ASP A 367 -4.11 21.16 32.05
CA ASP A 367 -3.02 22.12 32.22
C ASP A 367 -3.52 23.44 32.84
N ASP A 368 -3.55 24.53 32.07
CA ASP A 368 -4.04 25.86 32.46
C ASP A 368 -5.41 26.20 31.86
N ASN A 369 -6.12 25.19 31.33
CA ASN A 369 -7.35 25.37 30.57
C ASN A 369 -8.48 24.49 31.12
N LEU A 370 -9.72 24.83 30.81
CA LEU A 370 -10.88 24.03 31.19
C LEU A 370 -11.32 23.15 30.01
N LEU A 371 -11.34 21.84 30.20
CA LEU A 371 -11.94 20.92 29.24
C LEU A 371 -13.37 20.60 29.65
N ILE A 372 -14.33 20.97 28.80
CA ILE A 372 -15.76 20.85 29.03
C ILE A 372 -16.29 19.79 28.06
N VAL A 373 -16.93 18.76 28.59
CA VAL A 373 -17.25 17.54 27.84
C VAL A 373 -18.74 17.23 27.96
N GLY A 374 -19.39 16.99 26.82
CA GLY A 374 -20.77 16.51 26.68
C GLY A 374 -21.80 17.34 27.45
N GLY A 375 -22.73 16.64 28.11
CA GLY A 375 -23.90 17.22 28.78
C GLY A 375 -25.10 17.35 27.85
N LYS A 376 -26.07 18.17 28.23
CA LYS A 376 -27.29 18.45 27.47
C LYS A 376 -27.68 19.92 27.55
N THR A 377 -28.33 20.42 26.50
CA THR A 377 -28.66 21.85 26.34
C THR A 377 -29.92 22.30 27.07
N THR A 378 -30.78 21.35 27.39
CA THR A 378 -32.07 21.50 28.05
C THR A 378 -32.17 20.40 29.13
N GLY A 379 -33.38 19.99 29.51
CA GLY A 379 -33.59 18.82 30.38
C GLY A 379 -33.81 17.49 29.62
N SER A 380 -33.95 17.53 28.29
CA SER A 380 -34.17 16.32 27.48
C SER A 380 -32.89 15.49 27.38
N TYR A 381 -33.02 14.21 27.02
CA TYR A 381 -31.84 13.39 26.66
C TYR A 381 -31.59 13.45 25.14
N GLN A 382 -32.57 13.89 24.35
CA GLN A 382 -32.44 13.95 22.88
C GLN A 382 -31.41 14.98 22.42
N ASP A 383 -31.15 15.98 23.25
CA ASP A 383 -30.19 17.07 23.05
C ASP A 383 -28.89 16.86 23.86
N ASN A 384 -28.56 15.60 24.16
CA ASN A 384 -27.23 15.24 24.62
C ASN A 384 -26.19 15.66 23.58
N LEU A 385 -25.03 16.09 24.06
CA LEU A 385 -23.92 16.57 23.27
C LEU A 385 -22.77 15.56 23.28
N SER A 386 -22.09 15.41 22.14
CA SER A 386 -20.77 14.76 22.05
C SER A 386 -19.62 15.77 22.04
N SER A 387 -19.92 17.06 22.00
CA SER A 387 -18.91 18.11 21.84
C SER A 387 -17.96 18.20 23.03
N VAL A 388 -16.69 18.40 22.69
CA VAL A 388 -15.59 18.66 23.62
C VAL A 388 -15.12 20.10 23.37
N VAL A 389 -15.12 20.92 24.41
CA VAL A 389 -14.75 22.34 24.34
C VAL A 389 -13.57 22.59 25.26
N LEU A 390 -12.50 23.16 24.73
CA LEU A 390 -11.36 23.64 25.50
C LEU A 390 -11.50 25.14 25.69
N TYR A 391 -11.66 25.59 26.92
CA TYR A 391 -11.68 27.01 27.26
C TYR A 391 -10.30 27.44 27.76
N ASP A 392 -9.68 28.36 27.01
CA ASP A 392 -8.39 28.96 27.34
C ASP A 392 -8.61 30.09 28.36
N ILE A 393 -8.18 29.86 29.60
CA ILE A 393 -8.43 30.80 30.71
C ILE A 393 -7.70 32.13 30.47
N LYS A 394 -6.50 32.10 29.88
CA LYS A 394 -5.67 33.29 29.66
C LYS A 394 -6.20 34.13 28.51
N LYS A 395 -6.68 33.50 27.44
CA LYS A 395 -7.26 34.18 26.27
C LYS A 395 -8.74 34.52 26.45
N ASN A 396 -9.41 33.90 27.41
CA ASN A 396 -10.85 34.03 27.62
C ASN A 396 -11.70 33.55 26.42
N GLU A 397 -11.23 32.49 25.75
CA GLU A 397 -11.81 32.00 24.49
C GLU A 397 -12.12 30.50 24.55
N CYS A 398 -13.23 30.09 23.94
CA CYS A 398 -13.58 28.68 23.76
C CYS A 398 -13.10 28.18 22.39
N LYS A 399 -12.42 27.04 22.37
CA LYS A 399 -12.06 26.28 21.18
C LYS A 399 -12.83 24.97 21.16
N GLN A 400 -13.58 24.73 20.09
CA GLN A 400 -14.17 23.42 19.82
C GLN A 400 -13.07 22.42 19.44
N LEU A 401 -13.03 21.27 20.12
CA LEU A 401 -12.17 20.14 19.76
C LEU A 401 -12.99 19.05 19.07
N SER A 402 -12.29 18.03 18.53
CA SER A 402 -12.93 16.84 17.96
C SER A 402 -13.87 16.19 18.98
N PRO A 403 -15.11 15.84 18.56
CA PRO A 403 -16.14 15.37 19.48
C PRO A 403 -15.87 13.95 19.98
N LEU A 404 -16.57 13.57 21.05
CA LEU A 404 -16.67 12.18 21.47
C LEU A 404 -17.35 11.31 20.40
N PRO A 405 -17.09 9.98 20.39
CA PRO A 405 -17.73 9.03 19.48
C PRO A 405 -19.26 8.94 19.60
N TYR A 406 -19.82 9.38 20.73
CA TYR A 406 -21.26 9.38 20.99
C TYR A 406 -21.64 10.54 21.91
N GLU A 407 -22.92 10.92 21.86
CA GLU A 407 -23.47 11.95 22.73
C GLU A 407 -23.77 11.41 24.12
N VAL A 408 -23.38 12.16 25.16
CA VAL A 408 -23.45 11.70 26.54
C VAL A 408 -23.69 12.84 27.52
N SER A 409 -24.57 12.58 28.48
CA SER A 409 -24.80 13.43 29.66
C SER A 409 -24.63 12.61 30.93
N GLU A 410 -24.52 13.25 32.10
CA GLU A 410 -24.47 12.57 33.41
C GLU A 410 -23.31 11.57 33.53
N MET A 411 -22.23 11.77 32.78
CA MET A 411 -21.01 10.95 32.86
C MET A 411 -20.07 11.47 33.95
N ALA A 412 -19.30 10.56 34.52
CA ALA A 412 -18.13 10.94 35.29
C ALA A 412 -16.95 11.19 34.34
N THR A 413 -16.06 12.11 34.70
CA THR A 413 -14.78 12.26 34.02
C THR A 413 -13.64 12.35 35.01
N VAL A 414 -12.47 11.87 34.61
CA VAL A 414 -11.23 12.01 35.37
C VAL A 414 -10.06 12.30 34.44
N ARG A 415 -9.05 13.02 34.93
CA ARG A 415 -7.80 13.23 34.20
C ARG A 415 -6.83 12.08 34.42
N TRP A 416 -6.21 11.60 33.35
CA TRP A 416 -5.15 10.58 33.37
C TRP A 416 -4.00 10.98 32.43
N GLY A 417 -2.97 11.61 32.99
CA GLY A 417 -1.86 12.20 32.23
C GLY A 417 -2.35 13.27 31.24
N ASP A 418 -2.04 13.06 29.96
CA ASP A 418 -2.47 13.89 28.83
C ASP A 418 -3.88 13.54 28.29
N ASN A 419 -4.58 12.66 28.99
CA ASN A 419 -5.90 12.17 28.60
C ASN A 419 -6.97 12.55 29.63
N ILE A 420 -8.20 12.51 29.18
CA ILE A 420 -9.39 12.45 30.04
C ILE A 420 -10.10 11.12 29.81
N VAL A 421 -10.61 10.53 30.89
CA VAL A 421 -11.41 9.31 30.82
C VAL A 421 -12.86 9.68 31.05
N VAL A 422 -13.72 9.35 30.10
CA VAL A 422 -15.17 9.54 30.14
C VAL A 422 -15.82 8.22 30.52
N ILE A 423 -16.60 8.22 31.59
CA ILE A 423 -17.05 6.99 32.26
C ILE A 423 -18.57 7.01 32.39
N GLY A 424 -19.22 6.02 31.78
CA GLY A 424 -20.66 5.83 31.86
C GLY A 424 -21.45 7.01 31.28
N GLY A 425 -22.49 7.42 32.00
CA GLY A 425 -23.43 8.45 31.58
C GLY A 425 -24.72 7.87 30.99
N ALA A 426 -25.49 8.76 30.36
CA ALA A 426 -26.74 8.43 29.70
C ALA A 426 -26.68 8.74 28.21
N ASP A 427 -27.24 7.84 27.39
CA ASP A 427 -27.45 8.08 25.97
C ASP A 427 -28.70 8.93 25.69
N LYS A 428 -28.96 9.22 24.40
CA LYS A 428 -30.14 9.97 23.96
C LYS A 428 -31.48 9.34 24.34
N ARG A 429 -31.51 8.06 24.72
CA ARG A 429 -32.71 7.32 25.13
C ARG A 429 -32.80 7.18 26.66
N CYS A 430 -32.00 7.94 27.41
CA CYS A 430 -31.92 7.88 28.88
C CYS A 430 -31.46 6.50 29.39
N LYS A 431 -30.75 5.70 28.57
CA LYS A 431 -30.19 4.43 29.02
C LYS A 431 -28.85 4.64 29.68
N ALA A 432 -28.62 3.98 30.80
CA ALA A 432 -27.34 4.04 31.49
C ALA A 432 -26.26 3.32 30.68
N LEU A 433 -25.07 3.88 30.65
CA LEU A 433 -23.93 3.36 29.91
C LEU A 433 -22.92 2.71 30.87
N ASN A 434 -22.27 1.63 30.42
CA ASN A 434 -21.06 1.10 31.04
C ASN A 434 -19.81 1.37 30.20
N THR A 435 -19.96 2.12 29.12
CA THR A 435 -18.88 2.46 28.20
C THR A 435 -17.88 3.38 28.89
N VAL A 436 -16.60 3.14 28.62
CA VAL A 436 -15.49 3.96 29.10
C VAL A 436 -14.60 4.31 27.93
N ILE A 437 -14.32 5.61 27.78
CA ILE A 437 -13.48 6.14 26.72
C ILE A 437 -12.31 6.87 27.34
N ILE A 438 -11.12 6.66 26.79
CA ILE A 438 -9.97 7.55 27.01
C ILE A 438 -9.83 8.47 25.79
N TYR A 439 -9.84 9.78 26.03
CA TYR A 439 -9.71 10.82 25.02
C TYR A 439 -8.43 11.60 25.26
N ASN A 440 -7.54 11.62 24.27
CA ASN A 440 -6.30 12.38 24.33
C ASN A 440 -6.56 13.82 23.88
N VAL A 441 -6.32 14.79 24.76
CA VAL A 441 -6.66 16.19 24.50
C VAL A 441 -5.75 16.83 23.44
N LYS A 442 -4.51 16.34 23.31
CA LYS A 442 -3.52 16.90 22.37
C LYS A 442 -3.71 16.36 20.95
N THR A 443 -3.98 15.07 20.80
CA THR A 443 -4.20 14.42 19.49
C THR A 443 -5.66 14.45 19.06
N GLU A 444 -6.57 14.79 19.97
CA GLU A 444 -8.02 14.81 19.77
C GLU A 444 -8.58 13.44 19.36
N GLN A 445 -7.88 12.36 19.71
CA GLN A 445 -8.28 10.98 19.44
C GLN A 445 -8.90 10.32 20.66
N SER A 446 -9.88 9.45 20.42
CA SER A 446 -10.56 8.68 21.46
C SER A 446 -10.41 7.18 21.23
N HIS A 447 -10.23 6.42 22.32
CA HIS A 447 -10.20 4.97 22.30
C HIS A 447 -11.12 4.40 23.39
N LEU A 448 -11.67 3.22 23.13
CA LEU A 448 -12.46 2.50 24.12
C LEU A 448 -11.52 1.81 25.13
N LEU A 449 -11.87 1.94 26.40
CA LEU A 449 -11.32 1.11 27.47
C LEU A 449 -12.29 -0.05 27.77
N PRO A 450 -11.83 -1.10 28.49
CA PRO A 450 -12.72 -2.13 29.00
C PRO A 450 -13.94 -1.51 29.68
N PRO A 451 -15.17 -1.97 29.37
CA PRO A 451 -16.38 -1.39 29.93
C PRO A 451 -16.52 -1.74 31.42
N MET A 452 -17.21 -0.89 32.17
CA MET A 452 -17.61 -1.19 33.55
C MET A 452 -18.48 -2.45 33.59
N ARG A 453 -18.46 -3.16 34.73
CA ARG A 453 -19.36 -4.31 34.97
C ARG A 453 -20.80 -3.84 35.10
N CYS A 454 -21.02 -2.71 35.77
CA CYS A 454 -22.33 -2.11 35.93
C CYS A 454 -22.50 -0.88 35.03
N LYS A 455 -23.69 -0.74 34.43
CA LYS A 455 -24.11 0.50 33.75
C LYS A 455 -24.42 1.57 34.78
N ARG A 456 -23.97 2.80 34.54
CA ARG A 456 -24.12 3.91 35.50
C ARG A 456 -24.32 5.22 34.76
N ARG A 457 -25.35 5.98 35.14
CA ARG A 457 -25.48 7.43 34.86
C ARG A 457 -25.52 8.21 36.16
N GLY A 458 -25.05 9.46 36.14
CA GLY A 458 -24.93 10.29 37.34
C GLY A 458 -23.96 9.72 38.37
N CYS A 459 -23.00 8.89 37.94
CA CYS A 459 -21.94 8.39 38.81
C CYS A 459 -20.87 9.46 39.02
N THR A 460 -20.01 9.21 40.01
CA THR A 460 -18.79 9.98 40.23
C THR A 460 -17.57 9.08 40.07
N ALA A 461 -16.44 9.66 39.69
CA ALA A 461 -15.18 8.93 39.56
C ALA A 461 -14.01 9.77 40.08
N VAL A 462 -13.03 9.08 40.66
CA VAL A 462 -11.80 9.70 41.18
C VAL A 462 -10.60 8.82 40.84
N VAL A 463 -9.42 9.44 40.75
CA VAL A 463 -8.16 8.74 40.50
C VAL A 463 -7.40 8.58 41.82
N ILE A 464 -6.99 7.35 42.14
CA ILE A 464 -6.10 7.03 43.27
C ILE A 464 -4.99 6.10 42.80
N GLY A 465 -3.77 6.60 42.85
CA GLY A 465 -2.61 5.89 42.31
C GLY A 465 -2.84 5.54 40.84
N ASN A 466 -2.75 4.25 40.50
CA ASN A 466 -2.97 3.73 39.15
C ASN A 466 -4.40 3.26 38.87
N ASN A 467 -5.37 3.70 39.68
CA ASN A 467 -6.75 3.22 39.63
C ASN A 467 -7.74 4.37 39.45
N ILE A 468 -8.77 4.12 38.66
CA ILE A 468 -9.99 4.94 38.61
C ILE A 468 -11.04 4.24 39.47
N VAL A 469 -11.55 4.92 40.49
CA VAL A 469 -12.63 4.40 41.34
C VAL A 469 -13.93 5.10 40.96
N VAL A 470 -14.94 4.32 40.56
CA VAL A 470 -16.26 4.78 40.13
C VAL A 470 -17.28 4.41 41.19
N LEU A 471 -18.04 5.40 41.66
CA LEU A 471 -18.94 5.26 42.81
C LEU A 471 -20.38 5.61 42.43
N GLY A 472 -21.31 4.77 42.86
CA GLY A 472 -22.74 5.03 42.78
C GLY A 472 -23.27 5.22 41.36
N GLY A 473 -24.22 6.15 41.24
CA GLY A 473 -24.99 6.42 40.04
C GLY A 473 -26.27 5.61 39.98
N LYS A 474 -26.94 5.69 38.84
CA LYS A 474 -28.24 5.06 38.60
C LYS A 474 -28.20 4.21 37.34
N ASN A 475 -28.96 3.13 37.35
CA ASN A 475 -29.26 2.34 36.17
C ASN A 475 -30.76 2.03 36.11
N GLU A 476 -31.14 1.10 35.23
CA GLU A 476 -32.52 0.69 35.02
C GLU A 476 -33.12 -0.02 36.25
N GLN A 477 -32.30 -0.60 37.14
CA GLN A 477 -32.74 -1.24 38.38
C GLN A 477 -32.87 -0.25 39.55
N GLY A 478 -32.22 0.92 39.49
CA GLY A 478 -32.32 1.95 40.52
C GLY A 478 -30.98 2.65 40.81
N GLU A 479 -30.94 3.32 41.96
CA GLU A 479 -29.72 3.92 42.52
C GLU A 479 -28.75 2.81 42.97
N LEU A 480 -27.46 3.01 42.78
CA LEU A 480 -26.43 2.03 43.01
C LEU A 480 -25.64 2.35 44.27
N LYS A 481 -25.32 1.31 45.04
CA LYS A 481 -24.32 1.37 46.13
C LYS A 481 -22.98 0.76 45.72
N SER A 482 -22.92 0.09 44.58
CA SER A 482 -21.72 -0.62 44.12
C SER A 482 -20.63 0.37 43.75
N VAL A 483 -19.39 -0.08 43.94
CA VAL A 483 -18.18 0.68 43.68
C VAL A 483 -17.28 -0.21 42.83
N GLU A 484 -16.72 0.33 41.77
CA GLU A 484 -15.84 -0.40 40.86
C GLU A 484 -14.52 0.35 40.72
N ALA A 485 -13.40 -0.37 40.63
CA ALA A 485 -12.11 0.23 40.33
C ALA A 485 -11.51 -0.36 39.07
N PHE A 486 -11.04 0.50 38.17
CA PHE A 486 -10.29 0.14 36.98
C PHE A 486 -8.81 0.37 37.22
N ASN A 487 -7.99 -0.63 36.96
CA ASN A 487 -6.54 -0.54 37.09
C ASN A 487 -5.88 -0.40 35.71
N PHE A 488 -5.04 0.62 35.53
CA PHE A 488 -4.38 0.91 34.25
C PHE A 488 -3.16 0.02 33.93
N GLU A 489 -2.62 -0.72 34.90
CA GLU A 489 -1.57 -1.73 34.65
C GLU A 489 -2.20 -3.01 34.11
N SER A 490 -3.24 -3.52 34.77
CA SER A 490 -3.88 -4.78 34.40
C SER A 490 -4.99 -4.64 33.34
N TYR A 491 -5.47 -3.42 33.08
CA TYR A 491 -6.63 -3.14 32.22
C TYR A 491 -7.89 -3.92 32.64
N THR A 492 -8.12 -4.07 33.95
CA THR A 492 -9.27 -4.82 34.47
C THR A 492 -10.07 -4.03 35.50
N TRP A 493 -11.35 -4.36 35.59
CA TRP A 493 -12.27 -3.86 36.61
C TRP A 493 -12.37 -4.83 37.79
N GLU A 494 -12.16 -4.31 39.00
CA GLU A 494 -12.47 -4.98 40.27
C GLU A 494 -13.72 -4.37 40.91
N GLU A 495 -14.54 -5.19 41.55
CA GLU A 495 -15.66 -4.73 42.38
C GLU A 495 -15.15 -4.52 43.81
N LEU A 496 -15.45 -3.35 44.38
CA LEU A 496 -15.08 -2.98 45.74
C LEU A 496 -16.26 -3.10 46.69
N SER A 497 -15.98 -3.02 47.99
CA SER A 497 -17.02 -2.87 49.00
C SER A 497 -17.89 -1.67 48.68
N GLY A 498 -19.20 -1.92 48.56
CA GLY A 498 -20.18 -0.88 48.26
C GLY A 498 -20.36 0.12 49.42
N MET A 499 -20.92 1.27 49.06
CA MET A 499 -21.36 2.29 50.02
C MET A 499 -22.48 1.75 50.93
N SER A 500 -22.68 2.39 52.09
CA SER A 500 -23.78 2.03 52.99
C SER A 500 -25.14 2.42 52.43
N GLN A 501 -25.21 3.50 51.64
CA GLN A 501 -26.42 3.95 50.95
C GLN A 501 -26.21 4.08 49.44
N ALA A 502 -27.24 3.70 48.68
CA ALA A 502 -27.29 3.92 47.24
C ALA A 502 -27.51 5.41 46.93
N ARG A 503 -26.86 5.90 45.87
CA ARG A 503 -26.92 7.32 45.47
C ARG A 503 -26.56 7.54 44.01
#